data_AF-A0A420ARI7-F1
#
_entry.id   AF-A0A420ARI7-F1
#
_cell.length_a   1.000
_cell.length_b   1.000
_cell.length_c   1.000
_cell.angle_alpha   90.00
_cell.angle_beta   90.00
_cell.angle_gamma   90.00
#
_symmetry.space_group_name_H-M   'P 1'
#
loop_
_entity.id
_entity.type
_entity.pdbx_description
1 polymer ?
#
loop_
_entity_poly.entity_id
_entity_poly.type
_entity_poly.pdbx_seq_one_letter_code
_entity_poly.pdbx_strand_id
1 'polypeptide(L)' 'METKEYSKNKNITILWTPSKCIHAGICVKSLPEVYHPKETPWITPEGASVEKLKEQIDKCPTGALGYRIDKNTG' A
#
# COMPACT_ATOMS: atom_id res chain seq x y z
N MET A 1 2.71 1.92 -18.21
CA MET A 1 3.15 1.73 -16.82
C MET A 1 1.93 1.33 -16.02
N GLU A 2 1.82 0.05 -15.64
CA GLU A 2 0.63 -0.47 -14.97
C GLU A 2 0.74 -0.17 -13.47
N THR A 3 -0.26 0.52 -12.94
CA THR A 3 -0.41 0.73 -11.48
C THR A 3 -1.52 -0.17 -11.02
N LYS A 4 -1.25 -0.98 -9.98
CA LYS A 4 -2.24 -1.85 -9.36
C LYS A 4 -2.92 -1.11 -8.22
N GLU A 5 -4.23 -1.24 -8.13
CA GLU A 5 -5.05 -0.58 -7.13
C GLU A 5 -5.62 -1.62 -6.16
N TYR A 6 -5.48 -1.36 -4.86
CA TYR A 6 -5.93 -2.22 -3.78
C TYR A 6 -6.92 -1.46 -2.91
N SER A 7 -8.20 -1.55 -3.25
CA SER A 7 -9.32 -0.83 -2.62
C SER A 7 -10.08 -1.67 -1.60
N LYS A 8 -9.48 -2.77 -1.09
CA LYS A 8 -10.13 -3.62 -0.09
C LYS A 8 -10.51 -2.88 1.19
N ASN A 9 -9.81 -1.79 1.53
CA ASN A 9 -10.16 -0.97 2.68
C ASN A 9 -11.11 0.17 2.28
N LYS A 10 -12.27 0.27 2.96
CA LYS A 10 -13.32 1.25 2.62
C LYS A 10 -12.91 2.72 2.76
N ASN A 11 -11.81 3.01 3.46
CA ASN A 11 -11.33 4.38 3.70
C ASN A 11 -10.07 4.74 2.91
N ILE A 12 -9.38 3.76 2.32
CA ILE A 12 -8.12 4.00 1.60
C ILE A 12 -7.91 2.94 0.51
N THR A 13 -7.54 3.41 -0.68
CA THR A 13 -7.08 2.57 -1.79
C THR A 13 -5.57 2.70 -1.90
N ILE A 14 -4.83 1.60 -1.85
CA ILE A 14 -3.37 1.60 -2.04
C ILE A 14 -3.08 1.47 -3.53
N LEU A 15 -2.22 2.34 -4.04
CA LEU A 15 -1.72 2.34 -5.41
C LEU A 15 -0.30 1.80 -5.41
N TRP A 16 -0.03 0.77 -6.21
CA TRP A 16 1.29 0.17 -6.32
C TRP A 16 1.76 0.17 -7.76
N THR A 17 2.89 0.84 -8.01
CA THR A 17 3.54 0.91 -9.31
C THR A 17 4.82 0.05 -9.28
N PRO A 18 4.76 -1.24 -9.70
CA PRO A 18 5.92 -2.13 -9.68
C PRO A 18 7.11 -1.58 -10.46
N SER A 19 6.87 -0.85 -11.56
CA SER A 19 7.93 -0.24 -12.38
C SER A 19 8.81 0.77 -11.63
N LYS A 20 8.33 1.35 -10.52
CA LYS A 20 9.09 2.27 -9.66
C LYS A 20 9.68 1.59 -8.42
N CYS A 21 9.30 0.33 -8.16
CA CYS A 21 9.69 -0.37 -6.96
C CYS A 21 11.12 -0.92 -7.09
N ILE A 22 12.02 -0.44 -6.23
CA ILE A 22 13.41 -0.94 -6.16
C ILE A 22 13.58 -2.09 -5.15
N HIS A 23 12.47 -2.66 -4.65
CA HIS A 23 12.47 -3.71 -3.63
C HIS A 23 13.32 -3.40 -2.38
N ALA A 24 13.28 -2.15 -1.90
CA ALA A 24 13.98 -1.71 -0.69
C ALA A 24 13.54 -2.45 0.59
N GLY A 25 12.40 -3.15 0.57
CA GLY A 25 11.90 -3.95 1.69
C GLY A 25 11.34 -3.14 2.87
N ILE A 26 11.25 -1.80 2.77
CA ILE A 26 10.74 -0.95 3.86
C ILE A 26 9.24 -1.14 4.12
N CYS A 27 8.48 -1.42 3.06
CA CYS A 27 7.05 -1.69 3.13
C CYS A 27 6.75 -2.95 3.96
N VAL A 28 7.33 -4.08 3.57
CA VAL A 28 7.17 -5.36 4.27
C VAL A 28 7.75 -5.34 5.69
N LYS A 29 8.83 -4.58 5.93
CA LYS A 29 9.41 -4.43 7.27
C LYS A 29 8.55 -3.57 8.20
N SER A 30 7.90 -2.53 7.66
CA SER A 30 7.05 -1.64 8.47
C SER A 30 5.68 -2.24 8.74
N LEU A 31 5.08 -2.91 7.76
CA LEU A 31 3.73 -3.49 7.84
C LEU A 31 3.69 -4.89 7.22
N PRO A 32 4.29 -5.90 7.90
CA PRO A 32 4.27 -7.28 7.44
C PRO A 32 2.86 -7.87 7.38
N GLU A 33 1.90 -7.31 8.13
CA GLU A 33 0.48 -7.70 8.09
C GLU A 33 -0.26 -7.19 6.84
N VAL A 34 0.31 -6.22 6.11
CA VAL A 34 -0.27 -5.61 4.90
C VAL A 34 0.39 -6.10 3.62
N TYR A 35 1.70 -6.31 3.63
CA TYR A 35 2.48 -6.63 2.42
C TYR A 35 2.97 -8.08 2.46
N HIS A 36 2.45 -8.94 1.57
CA HIS A 36 2.67 -10.40 1.60
C HIS A 36 3.38 -10.97 0.36
N PRO A 37 4.74 -11.03 0.31
CA PRO A 37 5.59 -11.52 -0.78
C PRO A 37 5.03 -12.41 -1.86
N LYS A 38 4.44 -13.43 -1.24
CA LYS A 38 4.32 -14.80 -1.65
C LYS A 38 2.84 -15.17 -1.68
N GLU A 39 1.95 -14.23 -1.35
CA GLU A 39 0.51 -14.45 -1.28
C GLU A 39 -0.21 -13.58 -2.31
N THR A 40 -1.39 -14.05 -2.72
CA THR A 40 -2.29 -13.29 -3.57
C THR A 40 -3.61 -13.14 -2.82
N PRO A 41 -4.00 -11.92 -2.43
CA PRO A 41 -3.43 -10.62 -2.82
C PRO A 41 -2.12 -10.24 -2.10
N TRP A 42 -1.19 -9.64 -2.87
CA TRP A 42 0.09 -9.10 -2.39
C TRP A 42 -0.07 -8.00 -1.34
N ILE A 43 -1.12 -7.17 -1.45
CA ILE A 43 -1.37 -6.04 -0.55
C ILE A 43 -2.76 -6.20 0.07
N THR A 44 -2.81 -6.27 1.40
CA THR A 44 -4.03 -6.37 2.21
C THR A 44 -4.16 -5.12 3.10
N PRO A 45 -4.76 -4.02 2.59
CA PRO A 45 -4.88 -2.78 3.35
C PRO A 45 -5.73 -2.92 4.62
N GLU A 46 -6.54 -3.97 4.73
CA GLU A 46 -7.32 -4.31 5.92
C GLU A 46 -6.46 -4.73 7.12
N GLY A 47 -5.19 -5.11 6.87
CA GLY A 47 -4.28 -5.53 7.93
C GLY A 47 -3.87 -4.41 8.88
N ALA A 48 -3.91 -3.15 8.45
CA ALA A 48 -3.47 -2.00 9.26
C ALA A 48 -4.40 -0.80 9.13
N SER A 49 -4.34 0.10 10.11
CA SER A 49 -5.07 1.37 10.06
C SER A 49 -4.58 2.29 8.94
N VAL A 50 -5.48 3.13 8.42
CA VAL A 50 -5.19 4.12 7.37
C VAL A 50 -3.97 4.98 7.70
N GLU A 51 -3.79 5.39 8.95
CA GLU A 51 -2.65 6.20 9.40
C GLU A 51 -1.33 5.46 9.23
N LYS A 52 -1.26 4.20 9.67
CA LYS A 52 -0.08 3.35 9.51
C LYS A 52 0.28 3.12 8.06
N LEU A 53 -0.74 2.89 7.22
CA LEU A 53 -0.57 2.76 5.78
C LEU A 53 0.04 4.03 5.18
N LYS A 54 -0.49 5.21 5.54
CA LYS A 54 0.06 6.50 5.08
C LYS A 54 1.51 6.67 5.51
N GLU A 55 1.81 6.50 6.81
CA GLU A 55 3.17 6.64 7.34
C GLU A 55 4.17 5.72 6.63
N GLN A 56 3.77 4.48 6.37
CA GLN A 56 4.63 3.54 5.65
C GLN A 56 4.81 3.98 4.19
N ILE A 57 3.73 4.34 3.50
CA ILE A 57 3.77 4.73 2.10
C ILE A 57 4.64 5.99 1.91
N ASP A 58 4.59 6.94 2.84
CA ASP A 58 5.42 8.15 2.85
C ASP A 58 6.92 7.83 3.01
N LYS A 59 7.25 6.73 3.69
CA LYS A 59 8.63 6.21 3.79
C LYS A 59 9.14 5.55 2.49
N CYS A 60 8.33 5.46 1.43
CA CYS A 60 8.75 4.86 0.17
C CYS A 60 9.69 5.82 -0.60
N PRO A 61 10.99 5.53 -0.72
CA PRO A 61 11.97 6.49 -1.27
C PRO A 61 11.76 6.77 -2.78
N THR A 62 11.12 5.85 -3.49
CA THR A 62 10.90 5.97 -4.95
C THR A 62 9.47 6.37 -5.31
N GLY A 63 8.57 6.52 -4.33
CA GLY A 63 7.15 6.74 -4.60
C GLY A 63 6.50 5.59 -5.39
N ALA A 64 6.99 4.37 -5.22
CA ALA A 64 6.40 3.17 -5.85
C ALA A 64 5.07 2.77 -5.22
N LEU A 65 4.86 3.15 -3.96
CA LEU A 65 3.59 3.04 -3.27
C LEU A 65 2.97 4.43 -3.17
N GLY A 66 1.66 4.48 -3.39
CA GLY A 66 0.82 5.66 -3.20
C GLY A 66 -0.48 5.24 -2.55
N TYR A 67 -1.31 6.21 -2.18
CA TYR A 67 -2.64 5.95 -1.68
C TYR A 67 -3.64 7.00 -2.14
N ARG A 68 -4.91 6.60 -2.16
CA ARG A 68 -6.06 7.47 -2.36
C ARG A 68 -7.01 7.31 -1.18
N ILE A 69 -7.39 8.41 -0.56
CA ILE A 69 -8.39 8.39 0.53
C ILE A 69 -9.76 8.35 -0.10
N ASP A 70 -10.49 7.27 0.17
CA ASP A 70 -11.89 7.17 -0.19
C ASP A 70 -12.68 7.87 0.92
N LYS A 71 -12.95 9.15 0.71
CA LYS A 71 -13.88 9.89 1.55
C LYS A 71 -15.29 9.52 1.13
N ASN A 72 -15.76 8.35 1.57
CA ASN A 72 -17.19 8.13 1.64
C ASN A 72 -17.73 8.97 2.81
N THR A 73 -17.86 10.27 2.55
CA THR A 73 -18.59 11.19 3.42
C THR A 73 -20.06 10.90 3.17
N GLY A 74 -20.67 10.18 4.12
CA GLY A 74 -22.11 9.97 4.19
C GLY A 74 -22.88 11.29 4.31
#